data_AF-A0A2E9SUG4-F1
#
_entry.id   AF-A0A2E9SUG4-F1
#
_cell.length_a   1.000
_cell.length_b   1.000
_cell.length_c   1.000
_cell.angle_alpha   90.00
_cell.angle_beta   90.00
_cell.angle_gamma   90.00
#
_symmetry.space_group_name_H-M   'P 1'
#
loop_
_entity.id
_entity.type
_entity.pdbx_description
1 polymer ?
#
loop_
_entity_poly.entity_id
_entity_poly.type
_entity_poly.pdbx_seq_one_letter_code
_entity_poly.pdbx_strand_id
1 'polypeptide(L)'
;MSRTPFSIEKQTDNVFVVTVADSVTTTHTVTVTDQSLTDLTEDYATKMQLLEFSFNFLLGREPNTSILSSFDIKVISRYFSDYGDEVRRWCDAG
;
A
#
# COMPACT_ATOMS: atom_id res chain seq x y z
N MET A 1 12.35 6.47 -16.16
CA MET A 1 11.09 6.10 -15.48
C MET A 1 11.29 4.70 -14.94
N SER A 2 11.62 4.56 -13.65
CA SER A 2 11.80 3.24 -13.04
C SER A 2 10.48 2.50 -13.09
N ARG A 3 10.47 1.30 -13.67
CA ARG A 3 9.31 0.42 -13.70
C ARG A 3 8.97 0.05 -12.26
N THR A 4 7.75 0.37 -11.82
CA THR A 4 7.25 -0.06 -10.51
C THR A 4 7.36 -1.59 -10.44
N PRO A 5 8.01 -2.18 -9.43
CA PRO A 5 8.27 -3.61 -9.36
C PRO A 5 7.01 -4.42 -9.01
N PHE A 6 5.83 -3.82 -9.04
CA PHE A 6 4.58 -4.47 -8.68
C PHE A 6 3.42 -4.04 -9.58
N SER A 7 2.39 -4.88 -9.61
CA SER A 7 1.10 -4.63 -10.27
C SER A 7 -0.03 -4.75 -9.26
N ILE A 8 -1.06 -3.92 -9.41
CA ILE A 8 -2.25 -3.92 -8.56
C ILE A 8 -3.47 -4.30 -9.39
N GLU A 9 -4.22 -5.30 -8.94
CA GLU A 9 -5.47 -5.73 -9.55
C GLU A 9 -6.62 -5.54 -8.55
N LYS A 10 -7.67 -4.83 -8.96
CA LYS A 10 -8.89 -4.68 -8.16
C LYS A 10 -9.73 -5.95 -8.25
N GLN A 11 -9.96 -6.62 -7.12
CA GLN A 11 -10.85 -7.77 -7.03
C GLN A 11 -12.29 -7.36 -6.67
N THR A 12 -12.43 -6.42 -5.74
CA THR A 12 -13.71 -5.82 -5.35
C THR A 12 -13.52 -4.33 -5.05
N ASP A 13 -14.57 -3.61 -4.65
CA ASP A 13 -14.46 -2.19 -4.27
C ASP A 13 -13.48 -1.91 -3.12
N ASN A 14 -13.25 -2.90 -2.26
CA ASN A 14 -12.38 -2.78 -1.09
C ASN A 14 -11.19 -3.75 -1.09
N VAL A 15 -11.11 -4.68 -2.04
CA VAL A 15 -10.07 -5.73 -2.02
C VAL A 15 -9.23 -5.66 -3.29
N PHE A 16 -7.93 -5.61 -3.10
CA PHE A 16 -6.93 -5.52 -4.16
C PHE A 16 -5.91 -6.63 -4.00
N VAL A 17 -5.37 -7.11 -5.13
CA VAL A 17 -4.26 -8.05 -5.16
C VAL A 17 -3.05 -7.32 -5.71
N VAL A 18 -1.98 -7.29 -4.92
CA VAL A 18 -0.70 -6.70 -5.31
C VAL A 18 0.30 -7.81 -5.56
N THR A 19 0.84 -7.88 -6.77
CA THR A 19 1.89 -8.84 -7.14
C THR A 19 3.19 -8.09 -7.27
N VAL A 20 4.20 -8.46 -6.47
CA VAL A 20 5.54 -7.88 -6.51
C VAL A 20 6.46 -8.85 -7.24
N ALA A 21 7.09 -8.39 -8.31
CA ALA A 21 8.08 -9.13 -9.08
C ALA A 21 9.50 -8.68 -8.71
N ASP A 22 10.14 -9.48 -7.85
CA ASP A 22 11.56 -9.38 -7.50
C ASP A 22 12.25 -10.72 -7.82
N SER A 23 13.37 -11.05 -7.19
CA SER A 23 14.03 -12.36 -7.24
C SER A 23 13.08 -13.52 -6.90
N VAL A 24 12.08 -13.27 -6.05
CA VAL A 24 10.94 -14.14 -5.80
C VAL A 24 9.68 -13.33 -6.01
N THR A 25 8.73 -13.85 -6.81
CA THR A 25 7.42 -13.22 -6.97
C THR A 25 6.55 -13.49 -5.75
N THR A 26 5.96 -12.44 -5.18
CA THR A 26 5.02 -12.54 -4.05
C THR A 26 3.68 -11.90 -4.41
N THR A 27 2.61 -12.36 -3.76
CA THR A 27 1.26 -11.84 -3.95
C THR A 27 0.65 -11.51 -2.59
N HIS A 28 -0.02 -10.36 -2.51
CA HIS A 28 -0.57 -9.79 -1.28
C HIS A 28 -2.01 -9.33 -1.51
N THR A 29 -2.95 -9.84 -0.73
CA THR A 29 -4.35 -9.40 -0.76
C THR A 29 -4.55 -8.29 0.27
N VAL A 30 -4.88 -7.09 -0.19
CA VAL A 30 -4.99 -5.92 0.66
C VAL A 30 -6.42 -5.40 0.68
N THR A 31 -6.95 -5.22 1.89
CA THR A 31 -8.23 -4.54 2.10
C THR A 31 -8.01 -3.04 2.31
N VAL A 32 -8.70 -2.22 1.52
CA VAL A 32 -8.76 -0.77 1.64
C VAL A 32 -10.23 -0.34 1.64
N THR A 33 -10.80 -0.16 2.83
CA THR A 33 -12.15 0.38 2.99
C THR A 33 -12.19 1.88 2.73
N ASP A 34 -13.36 2.44 2.44
CA ASP A 34 -13.53 3.90 2.31
C ASP A 34 -13.10 4.62 3.60
N GLN A 35 -13.47 4.10 4.77
CA GLN A 35 -13.01 4.64 6.05
C GLN A 35 -11.48 4.62 6.18
N SER A 36 -10.81 3.57 5.68
CA SER A 36 -9.35 3.51 5.74
C SER A 36 -8.69 4.47 4.77
N LEU A 37 -9.32 4.73 3.64
CA LEU A 37 -8.89 5.77 2.72
C LEU A 37 -8.99 7.14 3.40
N THR A 38 -10.17 7.51 3.87
CA THR A 38 -10.41 8.80 4.55
C THR A 38 -9.48 9.01 5.73
N ASP A 39 -9.30 8.00 6.60
CA ASP A 39 -8.45 8.14 7.79
C ASP A 39 -6.96 8.34 7.47
N LEU A 40 -6.50 7.84 6.32
CA LEU A 40 -5.09 7.91 5.94
C LEU A 40 -4.79 9.10 5.02
N THR A 41 -5.72 9.45 4.13
CA THR A 41 -5.48 10.40 3.04
C THR A 41 -6.38 11.61 3.08
N GLU A 42 -7.34 11.70 4.02
CA GLU A 42 -8.37 12.73 4.05
C GLU A 42 -9.10 12.88 2.69
N ASP A 43 -9.26 11.74 1.99
CA ASP A 43 -9.86 11.61 0.66
C ASP A 43 -9.14 12.36 -0.49
N TYR A 44 -7.91 12.85 -0.26
CA TYR A 44 -7.07 13.48 -1.30
C TYR A 44 -6.55 12.50 -2.36
N ALA A 45 -6.59 11.19 -2.07
CA ALA A 45 -6.09 10.15 -2.95
C ALA A 45 -7.11 9.04 -3.18
N THR A 46 -6.97 8.32 -4.28
CA THR A 46 -7.71 7.07 -4.55
C THR A 46 -7.07 5.88 -3.82
N LYS A 47 -7.84 4.80 -3.65
CA LYS A 47 -7.32 3.52 -3.10
C LYS A 47 -6.13 2.96 -3.87
N MET A 48 -6.12 3.12 -5.20
CA MET A 48 -4.99 2.67 -6.02
C MET A 48 -3.72 3.50 -5.73
N GLN A 49 -3.83 4.83 -5.67
CA GLN A 49 -2.70 5.70 -5.34
C GLN A 49 -2.17 5.43 -3.93
N LEU A 50 -3.06 5.22 -2.95
CA LEU A 50 -2.67 4.84 -1.59
C LEU A 50 -1.90 3.50 -1.60
N LEU A 51 -2.37 2.50 -2.34
CA LEU A 51 -1.68 1.20 -2.45
C LEU A 51 -0.30 1.33 -3.13
N GLU A 52 -0.20 2.13 -4.20
CA GLU A 52 1.08 2.40 -4.86
C GLU A 52 2.08 3.05 -3.90
N PHE A 53 1.64 4.07 -3.16
CA PHE A 53 2.46 4.69 -2.13
C PHE A 53 2.88 3.67 -1.06
N SER A 54 1.92 2.89 -0.56
CA SER A 54 2.13 1.90 0.51
C SER A 54 3.15 0.84 0.13
N PHE A 55 3.08 0.30 -1.08
CA PHE A 55 4.02 -0.73 -1.51
C PHE A 55 5.41 -0.16 -1.78
N ASN A 56 5.53 1.08 -2.28
CA ASN A 56 6.82 1.76 -2.33
C ASN A 56 7.41 1.99 -0.93
N PHE A 57 6.57 2.39 0.04
CA PHE A 57 6.97 2.58 1.44
C PHE A 57 7.48 1.29 2.09
N LEU A 58 6.77 0.16 1.89
CA LEU A 58 7.12 -1.15 2.43
C LEU A 58 8.39 -1.71 1.79
N LEU A 59 8.48 -1.70 0.45
CA LEU A 59 9.64 -2.22 -0.28
C LEU A 59 10.91 -1.40 -0.05
N GLY A 60 10.79 -0.15 0.41
CA GLY A 60 11.93 0.64 0.87
C GLY A 60 12.47 0.22 2.25
N ARG A 61 11.75 -0.62 3.01
CA ARG A 61 12.05 -0.97 4.41
C ARG A 61 12.24 -2.47 4.66
N GLU A 62 11.56 -3.32 3.90
CA GLU A 62 11.61 -4.76 4.06
C GLU A 62 11.55 -5.49 2.71
N PRO A 63 12.10 -6.72 2.60
CA PRO A 63 11.95 -7.52 1.38
C PRO A 63 10.49 -7.93 1.18
N ASN A 64 10.08 -8.10 -0.08
CA ASN A 64 8.72 -8.48 -0.43
C ASN A 64 8.25 -9.80 0.23
N THR A 65 9.17 -10.73 0.52
CA THR A 65 8.89 -11.98 1.23
C THR A 65 8.51 -11.80 2.70
N SER A 66 8.78 -10.63 3.29
CA SER A 66 8.41 -10.31 4.69
C SER A 66 7.06 -9.60 4.79
N ILE A 67 6.53 -9.07 3.68
CA ILE A 67 5.21 -8.43 3.65
C ILE A 67 4.13 -9.50 3.85
N LEU A 68 3.16 -9.23 4.73
CA LEU A 68 2.02 -10.12 4.98
C LEU A 68 1.29 -10.46 3.67
N SER A 69 0.90 -11.73 3.50
CA SER A 69 0.18 -12.18 2.30
C SER A 69 -1.26 -11.69 2.24
N SER A 70 -1.85 -11.30 3.37
CA SER A 70 -3.18 -10.72 3.43
C SER A 70 -3.32 -9.79 4.64
N PHE A 71 -3.80 -8.57 4.44
CA PHE A 71 -3.96 -7.59 5.52
C PHE A 71 -4.91 -6.43 5.17
N ASP A 72 -5.42 -5.76 6.20
CA ASP A 72 -6.04 -4.44 6.07
C ASP A 72 -4.95 -3.36 6.03
N ILE A 73 -5.09 -2.36 5.16
CA ILE A 73 -4.04 -1.35 4.94
C ILE A 73 -3.57 -0.65 6.23
N LYS A 74 -4.43 -0.51 7.24
CA LYS A 74 -4.05 0.11 8.53
C LYS A 74 -3.13 -0.77 9.37
N VAL A 75 -2.98 -2.04 9.04
CA VAL A 75 -2.01 -2.93 9.70
C VAL A 75 -0.58 -2.42 9.50
N ILE A 76 -0.29 -1.71 8.41
CA ILE A 76 1.04 -1.11 8.17
C ILE A 76 1.46 -0.23 9.35
N SER A 77 0.56 0.62 9.88
CA SER A 77 0.84 1.51 11.02
C SER A 77 1.20 0.77 12.32
N ARG A 78 0.86 -0.52 12.44
CA ARG A 78 1.24 -1.33 13.60
C ARG A 78 2.70 -1.78 13.56
N TYR A 79 3.25 -1.93 12.36
CA TYR A 79 4.65 -2.31 12.14
C TYR A 79 5.54 -1.09 11.94
N PHE A 80 5.01 -0.03 11.32
CA PHE A 80 5.71 1.21 11.02
C PHE A 80 4.91 2.41 11.53
N SER A 81 5.27 2.90 12.71
CA SER A 81 4.53 3.98 13.37
C SER A 81 4.55 5.31 12.59
N ASP A 82 5.53 5.52 11.71
CA ASP A 82 5.69 6.68 10.84
C ASP A 82 4.80 6.64 9.58
N TYR A 83 4.20 5.49 9.24
CA TYR A 83 3.47 5.31 7.99
C TYR A 83 2.35 6.34 7.78
N GLY A 84 1.52 6.60 8.80
CA GLY A 84 0.44 7.58 8.70
C GLY A 84 0.95 9.00 8.43
N ASP A 85 2.07 9.39 9.05
CA ASP A 85 2.66 10.71 8.84
C ASP A 85 3.30 10.83 7.45
N GLU A 86 3.89 9.74 6.94
CA GLU A 86 4.42 9.70 5.57
C GLU A 86 3.31 9.77 4.51
N VAL A 87 2.15 9.11 4.73
CA VAL A 87 0.99 9.27 3.84
C VAL A 87 0.49 10.72 3.85
N ARG A 88 0.36 11.36 5.01
CA ARG A 88 -0.06 12.78 5.09
C ARG A 88 0.89 13.69 4.34
N ARG A 89 2.21 13.56 4.58
CA ARG A 89 3.24 14.34 3.85
C ARG A 89 3.15 14.14 2.35
N TRP A 90 2.89 12.91 1.90
CA TRP A 90 2.70 12.61 0.49
C TRP A 90 1.45 13.27 -0.09
N CYS A 91 0.33 13.27 0.65
CA CYS A 91 -0.89 13.99 0.25
C CYS A 91 -0.69 15.52 0.21
N ASP A 92 0.04 16.10 1.18
CA ASP A 92 0.30 17.55 1.26
C ASP A 92 1.28 18.05 0.19
N ALA A 93 2.14 17.17 -0.33
CA ALA A 93 3.12 17.52 -1.36
C ALA A 93 2.54 17.53 -2.80
N GLY A 94 1.24 17.20 -2.95
CA GLY A 94 0.52 17.05 -4.22
C GLY A 94 -0.39 18.21 -4.59
#